data_AF-W2PGI3-F1
#
_entry.id   AF-W2PGI3-F1
#
_cell.length_a   1.000
_cell.length_b   1.000
_cell.length_c   1.000
_cell.angle_alpha   90.00
_cell.angle_beta   90.00
_cell.angle_gamma   90.00
#
_symmetry.space_group_name_H-M   'P 1'
#
loop_
_entity.id
_entity.type
_entity.pdbx_description
1 polymer ?
#
loop_
_entity_poly.entity_id
_entity_poly.type
_entity_poly.pdbx_seq_one_letter_code
_entity_poly.pdbx_strand_id
1 'polypeptide(L)'
;MDESAKIVIQQDNAYPHIATDDPRFLKAVAQGKRQEQHLTRDFDELIAVVKVAYWELPPPTINAAFLRLQTTMNKCIEEKGENDFKPVHNMGKVHLAKEGRLPLSIRCSITASEVLSLP
;
A
#
# COMPACT_ATOMS: atom_id res chain seq x y z
N MET A 1 -12.86 17.88 -19.31
CA MET A 1 -12.25 16.93 -18.35
C MET A 1 -12.83 17.28 -17.01
N ASP A 2 -13.57 16.36 -16.42
CA ASP A 2 -14.34 16.55 -15.19
C ASP A 2 -13.38 16.66 -13.99
N GLU A 3 -13.39 17.80 -13.30
CA GLU A 3 -12.56 18.05 -12.10
C GLU A 3 -12.99 17.21 -10.89
N SER A 4 -14.11 16.48 -10.97
CA SER A 4 -14.65 15.64 -9.89
C SER A 4 -13.76 14.44 -9.51
N ALA A 5 -12.74 14.11 -10.33
CA ALA A 5 -11.85 12.97 -10.09
C ALA A 5 -10.48 13.36 -9.49
N LYS A 6 -10.38 14.51 -8.82
CA LYS A 6 -9.13 14.91 -8.16
C LYS A 6 -9.00 14.26 -6.78
N ILE A 7 -8.28 13.15 -6.71
CA ILE A 7 -7.87 12.56 -5.42
C ILE A 7 -6.85 13.50 -4.78
N VAL A 8 -7.25 14.19 -3.70
CA VAL A 8 -6.36 15.02 -2.89
C VAL A 8 -5.91 14.18 -1.70
N ILE A 9 -4.65 13.74 -1.73
CA ILE A 9 -4.02 13.11 -0.57
C ILE A 9 -3.54 14.23 0.34
N GLN A 10 -4.29 14.52 1.41
CA GLN A 10 -3.78 15.34 2.50
C GLN A 10 -2.88 14.47 3.38
N GLN A 11 -1.58 14.77 3.39
CA GLN A 11 -0.75 14.38 4.51
C GLN A 11 -1.01 15.39 5.63
N ASP A 12 -1.54 14.92 6.74
CA ASP A 12 -1.38 15.61 8.01
C ASP A 12 0.12 15.74 8.26
N ASN A 13 0.62 16.97 8.32
CA ASN A 13 2.00 17.25 8.73
C ASN A 13 2.13 16.99 10.24
N ALA A 14 1.70 15.81 10.70
CA ALA A 14 1.74 15.38 12.08
C ALA A 14 3.20 15.27 12.49
N TYR A 15 3.53 15.93 13.60
CA TYR A 15 4.85 15.82 14.19
C TYR A 15 5.11 14.34 14.52
N PRO A 16 6.28 13.78 14.21
CA PRO A 16 6.58 12.41 14.56
C PRO A 16 6.29 12.16 16.04
N HIS A 17 5.42 11.21 16.35
CA HIS A 17 5.07 10.84 17.73
C HIS A 17 6.17 10.04 18.44
N ILE A 18 7.39 10.04 17.87
CA ILE A 18 8.57 9.35 18.39
C ILE A 18 9.69 10.37 18.58
N ALA A 19 10.48 10.20 19.63
CA ALA A 19 11.68 10.99 19.82
C ALA A 19 12.69 10.66 18.71
N THR A 20 13.49 11.65 18.31
CA THR A 20 14.53 11.53 17.27
C THR A 20 15.56 10.44 17.57
N ASP A 21 15.74 10.09 18.84
CA ASP A 21 16.67 9.11 19.37
C ASP A 21 15.97 7.89 20.01
N ASP A 22 14.69 7.65 19.68
CA ASP A 22 13.92 6.56 20.30
C ASP A 22 14.64 5.20 20.13
N PRO A 23 15.00 4.53 21.23
CA PRO A 23 15.82 3.32 21.18
C PRO A 23 15.07 2.13 20.58
N ARG A 24 13.73 2.10 20.63
CA ARG A 24 12.92 1.05 19.98
C ARG A 24 12.89 1.27 18.48
N PHE A 25 12.76 2.51 18.03
CA PHE A 25 12.85 2.89 16.62
C PHE A 25 14.25 2.58 16.07
N LEU A 26 15.33 3.00 16.73
CA LEU A 26 16.69 2.69 16.33
C LEU A 26 16.96 1.18 16.25
N LYS A 27 16.45 0.42 17.23
CA LYS A 27 16.53 -1.05 17.22
C LYS A 27 15.71 -1.65 16.09
N ALA A 28 14.52 -1.13 15.80
CA ALA A 28 13.68 -1.59 14.69
C ALA A 28 14.32 -1.27 13.33
N VAL A 29 14.96 -0.10 13.16
CA VAL A 29 15.75 0.24 11.96
C VAL A 29 16.94 -0.72 11.80
N ALA A 30 17.69 -0.97 12.88
CA ALA A 30 18.81 -1.90 12.85
C ALA A 30 18.37 -3.34 12.53
N GLN A 31 17.23 -3.79 13.05
CA GLN A 31 16.64 -5.11 12.78
C GLN A 31 15.92 -5.17 11.42
N GLY A 32 15.45 -4.03 10.94
CA GLY A 32 14.75 -3.79 9.69
C GLY A 32 15.69 -3.65 8.48
N LYS A 33 17.00 -3.87 8.65
CA LYS A 33 17.97 -4.14 7.58
C LYS A 33 17.68 -5.46 6.83
N ARG A 34 16.43 -5.74 6.52
CA ARG A 34 16.01 -6.77 5.60
C ARG A 34 15.49 -6.06 4.36
N GLN A 35 16.27 -6.19 3.28
CA GLN A 35 16.05 -5.75 1.90
C GLN A 35 16.78 -4.48 1.42
N GLU A 36 17.93 -4.09 1.98
CA GLU A 36 18.92 -3.38 1.15
C GLU A 36 19.56 -4.40 0.22
N GLN A 37 19.00 -4.60 -0.97
CA GLN A 37 19.65 -5.42 -2.00
C GLN A 37 20.86 -4.68 -2.61
N HIS A 38 20.91 -3.35 -2.48
CA HIS A 38 22.02 -2.51 -2.93
C HIS A 38 22.31 -1.38 -1.95
N LEU A 39 23.49 -1.41 -1.34
CA LEU A 39 24.11 -0.26 -0.69
C LEU A 39 24.64 0.67 -1.79
N THR A 40 23.89 1.74 -2.10
CA THR A 40 24.31 2.73 -3.08
C THR A 40 25.24 3.74 -2.43
N ARG A 41 26.40 3.99 -3.02
CA ARG A 41 27.47 4.84 -2.49
C ARG A 41 27.22 6.33 -2.75
N ASP A 42 26.42 6.64 -3.77
CA ASP A 42 26.02 8.00 -4.14
C ASP A 42 24.60 8.04 -4.74
N PHE A 43 24.14 9.26 -5.06
CA PHE A 43 22.81 9.50 -5.61
C PHE A 43 22.64 8.93 -7.03
N ASP A 44 23.69 8.92 -7.84
CA ASP A 44 23.59 8.42 -9.22
C ASP A 44 23.41 6.90 -9.23
N GLU A 45 24.13 6.20 -8.36
CA GLU A 45 23.94 4.76 -8.12
C GLU A 45 22.52 4.47 -7.62
N LEU A 46 22.02 5.26 -6.66
CA LEU A 46 20.65 5.11 -6.17
C LEU A 46 19.61 5.27 -7.29
N ILE A 47 19.75 6.31 -8.12
CA ILE A 47 18.86 6.55 -9.27
C ILE A 47 18.91 5.38 -10.25
N ALA A 48 20.10 4.86 -10.55
CA ALA A 48 20.27 3.73 -11.45
C ALA A 48 19.57 2.47 -10.91
N VAL A 49 19.77 2.15 -9.64
CA VAL A 49 19.14 1.00 -8.97
C VAL A 49 17.62 1.12 -8.96
N VAL A 50 17.09 2.30 -8.61
CA VAL A 50 15.63 2.54 -8.59
C VAL A 50 15.03 2.40 -10.00
N LYS A 51 15.71 2.90 -11.04
CA LYS A 51 15.25 2.74 -12.43
C LYS A 51 15.19 1.28 -12.84
N VAL A 52 16.21 0.49 -12.54
CA VAL A 52 16.22 -0.95 -12.82
C VAL A 52 15.08 -1.64 -12.08
N ALA A 53 14.96 -1.41 -10.77
CA ALA A 53 13.89 -1.98 -9.96
C ALA A 53 12.49 -1.63 -10.47
N TYR A 54 12.29 -0.40 -10.96
CA TYR A 54 11.03 0.03 -11.56
C TYR A 54 10.70 -0.78 -12.83
N TRP A 55 11.65 -0.93 -13.75
CA TRP A 55 11.44 -1.65 -15.01
C TRP A 55 11.32 -3.17 -14.83
N GLU A 56 12.02 -3.73 -13.85
CA GLU A 56 11.96 -5.16 -13.53
C GLU A 56 10.74 -5.56 -12.70
N LEU A 57 10.00 -4.60 -12.13
CA LEU A 57 8.84 -4.87 -11.29
C LEU A 57 7.72 -5.53 -12.12
N PRO A 58 7.35 -6.80 -11.83
CA PRO A 58 6.37 -7.49 -12.64
C PRO A 58 4.97 -6.84 -12.54
N PRO A 59 4.27 -6.60 -13.66
CA PRO A 59 2.90 -6.08 -13.63
C PRO A 59 1.92 -6.84 -12.71
N PRO A 60 1.98 -8.18 -12.58
CA PRO A 60 1.16 -8.91 -11.62
C PRO A 60 1.41 -8.51 -10.16
N THR A 61 2.64 -8.11 -9.82
CA THR A 61 3.00 -7.64 -8.47
C THR A 61 2.30 -6.32 -8.16
N ILE A 62 2.32 -5.38 -9.12
CA ILE A 62 1.63 -4.08 -9.00
C ILE A 62 0.13 -4.28 -8.88
N ASN A 63 -0.47 -5.10 -9.75
CA ASN A 63 -1.90 -5.41 -9.68
C ASN A 63 -2.28 -6.05 -8.33
N ALA A 64 -1.46 -6.98 -7.85
CA ALA A 64 -1.68 -7.61 -6.55
C ALA A 64 -1.58 -6.61 -5.38
N ALA A 65 -0.76 -5.56 -5.49
CA ALA A 65 -0.68 -4.47 -4.52
C ALA A 65 -1.94 -3.58 -4.58
N PHE A 66 -2.38 -3.20 -5.78
CA PHE A 66 -3.58 -2.38 -5.97
C PHE A 66 -4.86 -3.07 -5.48
N LEU A 67 -5.03 -4.36 -5.77
CA LEU A 67 -6.13 -5.16 -5.22
C LEU A 67 -6.05 -5.29 -3.69
N ARG A 68 -4.84 -5.37 -3.13
CA ARG A 68 -4.62 -5.40 -1.67
C ARG A 68 -5.11 -4.09 -1.04
N LEU A 69 -4.71 -2.95 -1.60
CA LEU A 69 -5.12 -1.63 -1.14
C LEU A 69 -6.63 -1.47 -1.11
N GLN A 70 -7.33 -1.85 -2.19
CA GLN A 70 -8.80 -1.77 -2.24
C GLN A 70 -9.46 -2.63 -1.17
N THR A 71 -8.94 -3.85 -0.91
CA THR A 71 -9.48 -4.68 0.18
C THR A 71 -9.21 -4.08 1.56
N THR A 72 -8.03 -3.47 1.76
CA THR A 72 -7.71 -2.74 2.99
C THR A 72 -8.65 -1.56 3.20
N MET A 73 -8.95 -0.78 2.16
CA MET A 73 -9.88 0.37 2.26
C MET A 73 -11.29 -0.05 2.66
N ASN A 74 -11.82 -1.14 2.10
CA ASN A 74 -13.09 -1.71 2.57
C ASN A 74 -13.03 -2.01 4.08
N LYS A 75 -11.91 -2.57 4.54
CA LYS A 75 -11.76 -2.98 5.93
C LYS A 75 -11.67 -1.79 6.88
N CYS A 76 -10.93 -0.73 6.51
CA CYS A 76 -10.91 0.52 7.27
C CYS A 76 -12.32 1.06 7.50
N ILE A 77 -13.18 1.02 6.48
CA ILE A 77 -14.56 1.54 6.60
C ILE A 77 -15.42 0.62 7.47
N GLU A 78 -15.33 -0.71 7.28
CA GLU A 78 -16.02 -1.69 8.13
C GLU A 78 -15.67 -1.54 9.61
N GLU A 79 -14.40 -1.23 9.90
CA GLU A 79 -13.89 -1.03 11.26
C GLU A 79 -13.91 0.45 11.70
N LYS A 80 -14.74 1.29 11.05
CA LYS A 80 -14.98 2.70 11.44
C LYS A 80 -13.71 3.56 11.54
N GLY A 81 -12.70 3.26 10.71
CA GLY A 81 -11.43 3.98 10.65
C GLY A 81 -10.31 3.41 11.52
N GLU A 82 -10.55 2.32 12.25
CA GLU A 82 -9.48 1.62 12.97
C GLU A 82 -8.53 0.88 12.01
N ASN A 83 -7.33 0.56 12.49
CA ASN A 83 -6.28 -0.15 11.74
C ASN A 83 -5.89 -1.51 12.37
N ASP A 84 -6.52 -1.92 13.47
CA ASP A 84 -6.24 -3.20 14.14
C ASP A 84 -7.02 -4.38 13.50
N PHE A 85 -7.02 -4.41 12.17
CA PHE A 85 -7.65 -5.48 11.43
C PHE A 85 -6.61 -6.37 10.74
N LYS A 86 -6.91 -7.66 10.65
CA LYS A 86 -6.06 -8.59 9.91
C LYS A 86 -6.12 -8.25 8.43
N PRO A 87 -4.98 -8.01 7.75
CA PRO A 87 -5.04 -7.72 6.34
C PRO A 87 -5.60 -8.93 5.58
N VAL A 88 -6.48 -8.66 4.62
CA VAL A 88 -7.11 -9.72 3.82
C VAL A 88 -6.11 -10.19 2.76
N HIS A 89 -5.24 -11.10 3.17
CA HIS A 89 -4.13 -11.58 2.32
C HIS A 89 -4.58 -12.61 1.27
N ASN A 90 -5.69 -13.32 1.51
CA ASN A 90 -5.90 -14.63 0.91
C ASN A 90 -7.12 -14.71 -0.03
N MET A 91 -7.08 -13.95 -1.14
CA MET A 91 -8.05 -14.10 -2.25
C MET A 91 -7.55 -15.10 -3.33
N GLY A 92 -6.43 -15.80 -3.09
CA GLY A 92 -5.88 -16.73 -4.08
C GLY A 92 -5.50 -16.06 -5.41
N LYS A 93 -4.97 -14.82 -5.36
CA LYS A 93 -4.73 -13.97 -6.54
C LYS A 93 -3.98 -14.65 -7.67
N VAL A 94 -2.96 -15.46 -7.33
CA VAL A 94 -2.17 -16.23 -8.31
C VAL A 94 -3.03 -17.26 -9.03
N HIS A 95 -3.88 -17.98 -8.30
CA HIS A 95 -4.78 -18.97 -8.87
C HIS A 95 -5.87 -18.31 -9.73
N LEU A 96 -6.52 -17.26 -9.22
CA LEU A 96 -7.51 -16.49 -9.99
C LEU A 96 -6.93 -15.86 -11.26
N ALA A 97 -5.68 -15.39 -11.22
CA ALA A 97 -5.01 -14.84 -12.40
C ALA A 97 -4.80 -15.91 -13.47
N LYS A 98 -4.35 -17.11 -13.07
CA LYS A 98 -4.16 -18.25 -13.98
C LYS A 98 -5.47 -18.69 -14.63
N GLU A 99 -6.59 -18.58 -13.91
CA GLU A 99 -7.92 -18.89 -14.44
C GLU A 99 -8.56 -17.74 -15.24
N GLY A 100 -7.92 -16.57 -15.36
CA GLY A 100 -8.51 -15.38 -15.99
C GLY A 100 -9.67 -14.77 -15.20
N ARG A 101 -9.80 -15.10 -13.91
CA ARG A 101 -10.90 -14.70 -13.01
C ARG A 101 -10.48 -13.67 -11.96
N LEU A 102 -9.23 -13.21 -11.98
CA LEU A 102 -8.76 -12.17 -11.08
C LEU A 102 -9.50 -10.86 -11.42
N PRO A 103 -10.28 -10.30 -10.48
CA PRO A 103 -10.96 -9.04 -10.74
C PRO A 103 -9.95 -7.91 -10.99
N LEU A 104 -10.32 -6.98 -11.88
CA LEU A 104 -9.56 -5.75 -12.12
C LEU A 104 -9.67 -4.76 -10.94
N SER A 105 -10.79 -4.81 -10.21
CA SER A 105 -11.09 -3.96 -9.06
C SER A 105 -11.92 -4.73 -8.04
N ILE A 106 -11.69 -4.48 -6.75
CA ILE A 106 -12.46 -5.06 -5.66
C ILE A 106 -13.73 -4.25 -5.49
N ARG A 107 -14.89 -4.90 -5.40
CA ARG A 107 -16.15 -4.22 -5.11
C ARG A 107 -16.13 -3.63 -3.70
N CYS A 108 -16.77 -2.47 -3.54
CA CYS A 108 -17.01 -1.89 -2.22
C CYS A 108 -17.76 -2.89 -1.32
N SER A 109 -17.44 -2.91 -0.02
CA SER A 109 -18.26 -3.60 0.96
C SER A 109 -19.63 -2.91 1.06
N ILE A 110 -20.62 -3.61 1.63
CA ILE A 110 -21.95 -3.06 1.86
C ILE A 110 -21.83 -1.79 2.71
N THR A 111 -21.09 -1.87 3.82
CA THR A 111 -20.81 -0.74 4.71
C THR A 111 -20.16 0.44 3.98
N ALA A 112 -19.17 0.18 3.11
CA ALA A 112 -18.55 1.24 2.32
C ALA A 112 -19.53 1.88 1.32
N SER A 113 -20.39 1.08 0.69
CA SER A 113 -21.42 1.56 -0.22
C SER A 113 -22.47 2.42 0.49
N GLU A 114 -22.86 2.04 1.71
CA GLU A 114 -23.80 2.79 2.54
C GLU A 114 -23.21 4.15 2.95
N VAL A 115 -21.95 4.20 3.37
CA VAL A 115 -21.24 5.44 3.71
C VAL A 115 -21.18 6.39 2.51
N LEU A 116 -20.91 5.88 1.31
CA LEU A 116 -20.89 6.68 0.08
C LEU A 116 -22.28 7.18 -0.34
N SER A 117 -23.35 6.59 0.18
CA SER A 117 -24.74 6.96 -0.13
C SER A 117 -25.31 7.96 0.90
N LEU A 118 -24.52 8.36 1.89
CA LEU A 118 -24.89 9.41 2.83
C LEU A 118 -24.88 10.79 2.12
N PRO A 119 -25.89 11.64 2.36
CA PRO A 119 -26.01 12.96 1.71
C PRO A 119 -24.95 13.96 2.17
#